data_AF-A0A2Z5T1J5-F1
#
_entry.id   AF-A0A2Z5T1J5-F1
#
_cell.length_a   1.000
_cell.length_b   1.000
_cell.length_c   1.000
_cell.angle_alpha   90.00
_cell.angle_beta   90.00
_cell.angle_gamma   90.00
#
_symmetry.space_group_name_H-M   'P 1'
#
loop_
_entity.id
_entity.type
_entity.pdbx_description
1 polymer ?
#
loop_
_entity_poly.entity_id
_entity_poly.type
_entity_poly.pdbx_seq_one_letter_code
_entity_poly.pdbx_strand_id
1 'polypeptide(L)'
;MSELHTADRGAEPHTTETLPTPDARARDRHAEPEEPEEPEEPQESGEPEEPTEPVEPTEQEWPVEPGEPEAPGFLDTAESADPFGAPGEPEPSHDRGGPDVLTDSAEERNEAEPQDTAPEAADDGPPPERAPLWDGYAKLRDAVLGPREPAESPVDLYATVDRPAFNAVEMKEYGVRLFEYGTPLDRSDGRSVPLFDGPPTRAQTMQGGLGDCGVIATMGAVAGHLPETISNCVKENADGTYEVTFHQIKKTAPGDWTPYEPTGSFTVLTVTPDLVVPYNDTDRPAYAQVSGGAAWPAILEKAFAGVDQTWEEGSLGQASGYERLNLGTRVDNRAMMLAQLTGRPAYTEDVPSQFDMDGVSPDRQLLAAFRDKLDANCPILIGAKDVKSTEKPLDHDLVAAHVYEVTGVDDRGRIHLRNPQNMNHPDPLTARQFRDSFAGRYTTIG
;
A
#
# COMPACT_ATOMS: atom_id res chain seq x y z
N MET A 1 44.95 52.02 -30.42
CA MET A 1 45.03 53.14 -29.45
C MET A 1 43.60 53.54 -29.19
N SER A 2 43.00 53.10 -28.07
CA SER A 2 42.86 53.88 -26.82
C SER A 2 42.02 55.14 -27.07
N GLU A 3 40.93 55.48 -26.38
CA GLU A 3 40.39 55.08 -25.07
C GLU A 3 38.93 55.56 -24.96
N LEU A 4 38.19 54.91 -24.08
CA LEU A 4 37.04 55.33 -23.26
C LEU A 4 36.45 56.75 -23.41
N HIS A 5 35.12 56.81 -23.58
CA HIS A 5 34.27 57.74 -22.85
C HIS A 5 32.87 57.16 -22.55
N THR A 6 32.52 57.25 -21.27
CA THR A 6 31.25 56.93 -20.61
C THR A 6 30.11 57.88 -21.01
N ALA A 7 28.88 57.36 -21.12
CA ALA A 7 27.67 58.15 -20.90
C ALA A 7 26.54 57.26 -20.36
N ASP A 8 26.27 57.48 -19.08
CA ASP A 8 25.13 57.12 -18.28
C ASP A 8 23.93 58.05 -18.61
N ARG A 9 22.70 57.49 -18.68
CA ARG A 9 21.41 58.06 -18.23
C ARG A 9 20.21 57.54 -19.05
N GLY A 10 19.21 57.01 -18.35
CA GLY A 10 17.84 56.92 -18.86
C GLY A 10 17.00 55.77 -18.28
N ALA A 11 16.77 55.76 -16.96
CA ALA A 11 15.73 54.94 -16.35
C ALA A 11 14.59 55.86 -15.90
N GLU A 12 13.41 55.71 -16.51
CA GLU A 12 12.17 56.34 -16.06
C GLU A 12 11.57 55.55 -14.89
N PRO A 13 11.04 56.19 -13.85
CA PRO A 13 10.32 55.51 -12.78
C PRO A 13 8.86 55.26 -13.15
N HIS A 14 8.42 54.01 -13.05
CA HIS A 14 7.02 53.63 -13.05
C HIS A 14 6.33 54.16 -11.78
N THR A 15 5.21 54.85 -11.99
CA THR A 15 4.27 55.32 -10.97
C THR A 15 3.59 54.16 -10.27
N THR A 16 3.76 54.06 -8.96
CA THR A 16 2.99 53.19 -8.07
C THR A 16 1.65 53.86 -7.76
N GLU A 17 0.56 53.23 -8.20
CA GLU A 17 -0.81 53.65 -7.93
C GLU A 17 -1.21 53.17 -6.51
N THR A 18 -1.32 54.12 -5.58
CA THR A 18 -1.69 53.87 -4.18
C THR A 18 -3.21 53.78 -4.07
N LEU A 19 -3.74 52.60 -3.75
CA LEU A 19 -5.15 52.40 -3.42
C LEU A 19 -5.49 53.05 -2.06
N PRO A 20 -6.69 53.65 -1.90
CA PRO A 20 -7.07 54.32 -0.67
C PRO A 20 -7.51 53.33 0.42
N THR A 21 -7.00 53.57 1.63
CA THR A 21 -7.41 52.95 2.89
C THR A 21 -8.87 53.33 3.22
N PRO A 22 -9.75 52.40 3.63
CA PRO A 22 -11.06 52.76 4.12
C PRO A 22 -10.99 53.24 5.57
N ASP A 23 -11.65 54.38 5.77
CA ASP A 23 -11.74 55.18 6.98
C ASP A 23 -12.54 54.45 8.08
N ALA A 24 -12.00 54.48 9.29
CA ALA A 24 -12.60 53.91 10.48
C ALA A 24 -13.22 55.04 11.32
N ARG A 25 -14.56 55.07 11.40
CA ARG A 25 -15.41 55.38 12.58
C ARG A 25 -16.68 56.16 12.23
N ALA A 26 -17.85 55.51 12.40
CA ALA A 26 -19.08 56.06 12.98
C ALA A 26 -20.07 54.88 13.16
N ARG A 27 -20.20 54.31 14.37
CA ARG A 27 -21.20 54.61 15.42
C ARG A 27 -22.65 54.24 15.08
N ASP A 28 -23.14 53.28 15.86
CA ASP A 28 -24.47 53.13 16.45
C ASP A 28 -25.70 53.31 15.56
N ARG A 29 -26.31 52.17 15.17
CA ARG A 29 -27.74 51.93 15.35
C ARG A 29 -27.99 50.46 15.70
N HIS A 30 -28.56 50.24 16.87
CA HIS A 30 -29.25 49.00 17.22
C HIS A 30 -30.39 48.77 16.21
N ALA A 31 -30.33 47.64 15.50
CA ALA A 31 -31.48 47.03 14.85
C ALA A 31 -31.79 45.74 15.61
N GLU A 32 -33.04 45.60 16.02
CA GLU A 32 -33.59 44.40 16.65
C GLU A 32 -33.49 43.20 15.68
N PRO A 33 -33.30 41.97 16.20
CA PRO A 33 -33.33 40.79 15.36
C PRO A 33 -34.76 40.50 14.91
N GLU A 34 -35.00 40.52 13.60
CA GLU A 34 -36.21 39.93 13.01
C GLU A 34 -36.21 38.42 13.26
N GLU A 35 -37.33 37.91 13.78
CA GLU A 35 -37.59 36.48 13.97
C GLU A 35 -37.60 35.77 12.61
N PRO A 36 -37.01 34.57 12.50
CA PRO A 36 -37.08 33.79 11.27
C PRO A 36 -38.52 33.32 11.03
N GLU A 37 -39.07 33.62 9.86
CA GLU A 37 -40.35 33.09 9.38
C GLU A 37 -40.33 31.56 9.36
N GLU A 38 -41.36 30.97 9.97
CA GLU A 38 -41.61 29.53 9.96
C GLU A 38 -41.88 29.05 8.52
N PRO A 39 -41.31 27.91 8.10
CA PRO A 39 -41.62 27.34 6.79
C PRO A 39 -43.08 26.84 6.75
N GLU A 40 -43.83 27.30 5.74
CA GLU A 40 -45.20 26.87 5.48
C GLU A 40 -45.30 25.34 5.29
N GLU A 41 -46.23 24.73 6.02
CA GLU A 41 -46.58 23.31 5.92
C GLU A 41 -47.13 22.99 4.52
N PRO A 42 -46.69 21.90 3.87
CA PRO A 42 -47.28 21.46 2.61
C PRO A 42 -48.73 20.98 2.81
N GLN A 43 -49.63 21.57 2.03
CA GLN A 43 -51.05 21.22 2.00
C GLN A 43 -51.26 19.75 1.60
N GLU A 44 -51.78 18.98 2.55
CA GLU A 44 -52.30 17.63 2.39
C GLU A 44 -53.67 17.69 1.69
N SER A 45 -53.74 17.37 0.39
CA SER A 45 -54.99 16.99 -0.25
C SER A 45 -54.75 16.17 -1.53
N GLY A 46 -55.00 14.87 -1.42
CA GLY A 46 -55.05 13.92 -2.52
C GLY A 46 -55.68 12.63 -2.02
N GLU A 47 -56.96 12.41 -2.36
CA GLU A 47 -57.71 11.20 -2.06
C GLU A 47 -57.03 9.96 -2.67
N PRO A 48 -57.06 8.80 -2.00
CA PRO A 48 -56.50 7.57 -2.56
C PRO A 48 -57.45 6.99 -3.62
N GLU A 49 -56.97 6.91 -4.86
CA GLU A 49 -57.60 6.10 -5.91
C GLU A 49 -57.53 4.61 -5.56
N GLU A 50 -58.63 3.90 -5.80
CA GLU A 50 -58.80 2.47 -5.56
C GLU A 50 -57.77 1.62 -6.32
N PRO A 51 -57.28 0.51 -5.74
CA PRO A 51 -56.38 -0.41 -6.43
C PRO A 51 -57.14 -1.16 -7.52
N THR A 52 -56.72 -0.95 -8.78
CA THR A 52 -57.12 -1.75 -9.93
C THR A 52 -56.51 -3.15 -9.83
N GLU A 53 -57.33 -4.16 -10.12
CA GLU A 53 -56.96 -5.58 -10.09
C GLU A 53 -55.78 -5.90 -11.05
N PRO A 54 -54.91 -6.85 -10.69
CA PRO A 54 -53.81 -7.25 -11.55
C PRO A 54 -54.33 -8.01 -12.79
N VAL A 55 -54.04 -7.45 -13.97
CA VAL A 55 -54.23 -8.08 -15.27
C VAL A 55 -53.22 -9.22 -15.42
N GLU A 56 -53.71 -10.43 -15.69
CA GLU A 56 -52.90 -11.61 -15.98
C GLU A 56 -52.02 -11.40 -17.23
N PRO A 57 -50.74 -11.81 -17.22
CA PRO A 57 -49.88 -11.67 -18.38
C PRO A 57 -50.27 -12.68 -19.46
N THR A 58 -50.75 -12.15 -20.58
CA THR A 58 -50.97 -12.88 -21.83
C THR A 58 -49.65 -13.48 -22.32
N GLU A 59 -49.65 -14.80 -22.56
CA GLU A 59 -48.54 -15.54 -23.17
C GLU A 59 -48.18 -14.95 -24.54
N GLN A 60 -46.99 -14.37 -24.63
CA GLN A 60 -46.45 -13.85 -25.88
C GLN A 60 -45.57 -14.95 -26.51
N GLU A 61 -46.12 -15.60 -27.55
CA GLU A 61 -45.41 -16.57 -28.37
C GLU A 61 -44.25 -15.89 -29.12
N TRP A 62 -43.03 -16.40 -28.88
CA TRP A 62 -41.82 -15.97 -29.57
C TRP A 62 -41.78 -16.59 -30.98
N PRO A 63 -41.39 -15.82 -32.02
CA PRO A 63 -41.26 -16.36 -33.36
C PRO A 63 -40.04 -17.31 -33.48
N VAL A 64 -40.31 -18.46 -34.08
CA VAL A 64 -39.35 -19.52 -34.44
C VAL A 64 -38.26 -18.98 -35.36
N GLU A 65 -37.00 -19.12 -34.95
CA GLU A 65 -35.83 -18.80 -35.79
C GLU A 65 -35.71 -19.78 -36.98
N PRO A 66 -35.35 -19.30 -38.18
CA PRO A 66 -35.09 -20.16 -39.34
C PRO A 66 -33.74 -20.86 -39.22
N GLY A 67 -33.75 -22.17 -39.49
CA GLY A 67 -32.64 -23.10 -39.29
C GLY A 67 -31.33 -22.76 -40.02
N GLU A 68 -30.24 -23.08 -39.33
CA GLU A 68 -28.88 -23.05 -39.84
C GLU A 68 -28.65 -24.12 -40.93
N PRO A 69 -27.86 -23.81 -41.98
CA PRO A 69 -27.49 -24.80 -42.99
C PRO A 69 -26.37 -25.72 -42.49
N GLU A 70 -26.55 -27.03 -42.75
CA GLU A 70 -25.59 -28.09 -42.46
C GLU A 70 -24.22 -27.85 -43.13
N ALA A 71 -23.16 -27.89 -42.33
CA ALA A 71 -21.78 -27.92 -42.81
C ALA A 71 -21.33 -29.38 -43.08
N PRO A 72 -20.57 -29.64 -44.16
CA PRO A 72 -20.21 -30.98 -44.58
C PRO A 72 -19.08 -31.58 -43.72
N GLY A 73 -19.22 -32.87 -43.43
CA GLY A 73 -18.29 -33.66 -42.62
C GLY A 73 -16.85 -33.67 -43.15
N PHE A 74 -15.92 -33.57 -42.21
CA PHE A 74 -14.50 -33.82 -42.42
C PHE A 74 -14.04 -35.04 -41.62
N LEU A 75 -13.23 -35.85 -42.29
CA LEU A 75 -12.76 -37.17 -41.93
C LEU A 75 -11.74 -37.17 -40.80
N ASP A 76 -11.82 -38.25 -40.00
CA ASP A 76 -10.77 -38.88 -39.20
C ASP A 76 -9.38 -38.83 -39.86
N THR A 77 -8.34 -38.46 -39.08
CA THR A 77 -7.03 -39.16 -39.01
C THR A 77 -6.01 -38.49 -38.06
N ALA A 78 -5.19 -39.36 -37.42
CA ALA A 78 -3.91 -39.15 -36.70
C ALA A 78 -4.01 -38.60 -35.25
N GLU A 79 -3.61 -39.30 -34.18
CA GLU A 79 -2.38 -40.09 -33.86
C GLU A 79 -1.11 -39.24 -33.74
N SER A 80 -0.78 -38.78 -32.51
CA SER A 80 0.57 -38.55 -31.93
C SER A 80 0.44 -37.71 -30.64
N ALA A 81 0.68 -38.26 -29.44
CA ALA A 81 1.98 -38.36 -28.74
C ALA A 81 2.08 -37.34 -27.58
N ASP A 82 1.76 -37.79 -26.36
CA ASP A 82 2.04 -37.12 -25.09
C ASP A 82 3.53 -37.26 -24.71
N PRO A 83 4.27 -36.18 -24.41
CA PRO A 83 5.67 -36.29 -24.04
C PRO A 83 5.99 -35.74 -22.65
N PHE A 84 5.28 -36.11 -21.56
CA PHE A 84 5.81 -35.89 -20.20
C PHE A 84 5.36 -37.00 -19.23
N GLY A 85 6.21 -38.03 -19.14
CA GLY A 85 6.10 -39.09 -18.13
C GLY A 85 6.48 -38.58 -16.74
N ALA A 86 5.63 -38.89 -15.77
CA ALA A 86 5.88 -38.70 -14.35
C ALA A 86 7.01 -39.64 -13.85
N PRO A 87 7.93 -39.19 -12.99
CA PRO A 87 8.85 -40.08 -12.30
C PRO A 87 8.16 -40.77 -11.12
N GLY A 88 8.31 -42.10 -11.08
CA GLY A 88 7.71 -42.98 -10.09
C GLY A 88 8.32 -42.90 -8.69
N GLU A 89 7.50 -43.28 -7.72
CA GLU A 89 7.82 -43.49 -6.32
C GLU A 89 8.81 -44.66 -6.12
N PRO A 90 9.79 -44.57 -5.21
CA PRO A 90 10.53 -45.72 -4.74
C PRO A 90 9.94 -46.29 -3.44
N GLU A 91 9.57 -47.57 -3.49
CA GLU A 91 9.27 -48.43 -2.33
C GLU A 91 10.56 -48.92 -1.62
N PRO A 92 10.46 -49.38 -0.36
CA PRO A 92 11.58 -49.45 0.58
C PRO A 92 12.31 -50.79 0.56
N SER A 93 13.64 -50.76 0.72
CA SER A 93 14.44 -51.96 0.96
C SER A 93 14.98 -52.00 2.39
N HIS A 94 14.60 -53.09 3.07
CA HIS A 94 15.01 -53.53 4.39
C HIS A 94 16.50 -53.89 4.52
N ASP A 95 17.03 -53.59 5.72
CA ASP A 95 17.84 -54.47 6.57
C ASP A 95 19.34 -54.68 6.24
N ARG A 96 20.23 -54.16 7.10
CA ARG A 96 21.02 -54.96 8.06
C ARG A 96 22.07 -54.13 8.81
N GLY A 97 22.10 -54.30 10.13
CA GLY A 97 23.36 -54.29 10.90
C GLY A 97 23.49 -53.23 12.01
N GLY A 98 23.01 -53.55 13.21
CA GLY A 98 23.59 -53.04 14.46
C GLY A 98 25.03 -53.58 14.67
N PRO A 99 25.74 -53.25 15.78
CA PRO A 99 25.21 -53.25 17.15
C PRO A 99 25.65 -52.00 17.98
N ASP A 100 24.82 -51.50 18.90
CA ASP A 100 24.73 -51.79 20.35
C ASP A 100 25.17 -50.60 21.22
N VAL A 101 24.19 -50.12 21.99
CA VAL A 101 24.23 -49.86 23.44
C VAL A 101 25.28 -48.87 23.97
N LEU A 102 24.82 -47.73 24.52
CA LEU A 102 24.82 -47.48 25.97
C LEU A 102 24.06 -46.18 26.29
N THR A 103 22.94 -46.35 26.96
CA THR A 103 22.30 -45.36 27.82
C THR A 103 23.12 -45.20 29.10
N ASP A 104 23.33 -43.98 29.58
CA ASP A 104 23.19 -43.75 31.02
C ASP A 104 22.89 -42.29 31.37
N SER A 105 22.12 -42.17 32.43
CA SER A 105 21.62 -40.96 33.07
C SER A 105 22.65 -40.36 34.03
N ALA A 106 22.38 -39.13 34.46
CA ALA A 106 22.38 -38.67 35.85
C ALA A 106 23.18 -37.38 36.14
N GLU A 107 22.50 -36.58 36.95
CA GLU A 107 22.95 -35.40 37.69
C GLU A 107 24.15 -35.70 38.60
N GLU A 108 25.03 -34.72 38.83
CA GLU A 108 25.28 -34.13 40.16
C GLU A 108 26.40 -33.07 40.16
N ARG A 109 26.27 -32.16 41.13
CA ARG A 109 27.12 -31.01 41.46
C ARG A 109 28.49 -31.42 41.99
N ASN A 110 29.53 -30.61 41.75
CA ASN A 110 30.21 -29.86 42.83
C ASN A 110 31.35 -28.94 42.36
N GLU A 111 31.51 -27.87 43.13
CA GLU A 111 32.49 -26.78 43.07
C GLU A 111 33.93 -27.23 43.35
N ALA A 112 34.93 -26.60 42.69
CA ALA A 112 36.13 -25.98 43.30
C ALA A 112 37.21 -25.64 42.24
N GLU A 113 37.57 -24.36 42.19
CA GLU A 113 38.77 -23.74 41.58
C GLU A 113 40.09 -24.10 42.33
N PRO A 114 41.28 -23.54 41.98
CA PRO A 114 41.84 -23.12 40.68
C PRO A 114 43.30 -23.65 40.49
N GLN A 115 43.87 -23.64 39.26
CA GLN A 115 45.30 -23.34 39.07
C GLN A 115 45.59 -22.75 37.67
N ASP A 116 46.23 -21.59 37.70
CA ASP A 116 46.89 -20.87 36.62
C ASP A 116 47.86 -21.73 35.79
N THR A 117 47.84 -21.55 34.47
CA THR A 117 49.02 -21.23 33.65
C THR A 117 48.58 -20.92 32.21
N ALA A 118 48.70 -19.64 31.84
CA ALA A 118 48.56 -19.17 30.46
C ALA A 118 49.66 -19.74 29.55
N PRO A 119 49.41 -19.83 28.24
CA PRO A 119 50.03 -18.83 27.37
C PRO A 119 49.13 -18.27 26.25
N GLU A 120 49.40 -17.00 25.95
CA GLU A 120 49.26 -16.27 24.68
C GLU A 120 47.88 -16.25 24.00
N ALA A 121 47.17 -15.16 24.30
CA ALA A 121 45.98 -14.69 23.60
C ALA A 121 46.30 -14.31 22.14
N ALA A 122 45.70 -15.03 21.21
CA ALA A 122 45.32 -14.46 19.93
C ALA A 122 44.10 -13.55 20.15
N ASP A 123 44.18 -12.35 19.59
CA ASP A 123 43.19 -11.29 19.62
C ASP A 123 41.95 -11.68 18.80
N ASP A 124 41.10 -12.53 19.39
CA ASP A 124 39.73 -12.77 18.93
C ASP A 124 38.84 -11.66 19.50
N GLY A 125 38.90 -10.49 18.87
CA GLY A 125 37.88 -9.46 19.06
C GLY A 125 36.50 -10.07 18.79
N PRO A 126 35.46 -9.72 19.59
CA PRO A 126 34.12 -10.20 19.34
C PRO A 126 33.73 -9.86 17.90
N PRO A 127 33.08 -10.78 17.16
CA PRO A 127 32.55 -10.45 15.84
C PRO A 127 31.72 -9.17 16.01
N PRO A 128 31.87 -8.16 15.13
CA PRO A 128 31.16 -6.91 15.28
C PRO A 128 29.68 -7.23 15.42
N GLU A 129 29.11 -6.90 16.59
CA GLU A 129 27.67 -6.89 16.77
C GLU A 129 27.12 -6.07 15.61
N ARG A 130 26.49 -6.76 14.66
CA ARG A 130 25.70 -6.11 13.62
C ARG A 130 24.56 -5.43 14.36
N ALA A 131 24.77 -4.16 14.70
CA ALA A 131 23.72 -3.29 15.16
C ALA A 131 22.56 -3.43 14.16
N PRO A 132 21.33 -3.69 14.63
CA PRO A 132 20.21 -3.85 13.72
C PRO A 132 20.10 -2.60 12.85
N LEU A 133 20.10 -2.78 11.53
CA LEU A 133 19.93 -1.77 10.46
C LEU A 133 18.77 -0.77 10.69
N TRP A 134 17.92 -1.06 11.67
CA TRP A 134 16.67 -0.42 12.05
C TRP A 134 16.81 0.75 13.04
N ASP A 135 17.94 0.89 13.74
CA ASP A 135 18.23 2.05 14.60
C ASP A 135 18.29 3.35 13.79
N GLY A 136 18.48 3.24 12.47
CA GLY A 136 18.43 4.36 11.54
C GLY A 136 17.03 4.94 11.30
N TYR A 137 15.95 4.14 11.29
CA TYR A 137 14.59 4.68 11.05
C TYR A 137 14.10 5.51 12.25
N ALA A 138 14.47 5.11 13.48
CA ALA A 138 14.18 5.85 14.70
C ALA A 138 15.08 7.08 14.87
N LYS A 139 16.39 6.97 14.58
CA LYS A 139 17.32 8.11 14.67
C LYS A 139 17.12 9.16 13.57
N LEU A 140 16.73 8.76 12.36
CA LEU A 140 16.36 9.68 11.27
C LEU A 140 15.01 10.35 11.57
N ARG A 141 14.04 9.59 12.11
CA ARG A 141 12.76 10.11 12.62
C ARG A 141 12.97 11.15 13.73
N ASP A 142 13.83 10.88 14.71
CA ASP A 142 14.05 11.78 15.84
C ASP A 142 14.96 12.98 15.47
N ALA A 143 15.79 12.87 14.44
CA ALA A 143 16.57 14.00 13.89
C ALA A 143 15.72 14.94 13.01
N VAL A 144 14.71 14.41 12.31
CA VAL A 144 13.77 15.20 11.50
C VAL A 144 12.62 15.77 12.35
N LEU A 145 12.15 15.02 13.36
CA LEU A 145 10.98 15.34 14.21
C LEU A 145 11.31 15.71 15.67
N GLY A 146 12.58 15.90 16.00
CA GLY A 146 12.98 16.49 17.29
C GLY A 146 12.36 17.87 17.50
N PRO A 147 12.40 18.45 18.71
CA PRO A 147 11.82 19.76 18.98
C PRO A 147 12.56 20.83 18.16
N ARG A 148 12.10 21.06 16.93
CA ARG A 148 12.47 22.22 16.12
C ARG A 148 11.80 23.43 16.75
N GLU A 149 12.53 24.55 16.78
CA GLU A 149 11.89 25.86 16.93
C GLU A 149 10.70 25.94 15.97
N PRO A 150 9.58 26.57 16.37
CA PRO A 150 8.32 26.54 15.60
C PRO A 150 8.62 26.79 14.13
N ALA A 151 8.55 25.71 13.34
CA ALA A 151 9.05 25.71 12.00
C ALA A 151 8.31 26.78 11.21
N GLU A 152 9.05 27.49 10.36
CA GLU A 152 8.49 28.25 9.25
C GLU A 152 7.38 27.42 8.60
N SER A 153 6.31 28.10 8.15
CA SER A 153 5.12 27.46 7.58
C SER A 153 5.52 26.30 6.65
N PRO A 154 4.84 25.14 6.74
CA PRO A 154 5.12 24.00 5.88
C PRO A 154 5.27 24.44 4.41
N VAL A 155 6.38 24.06 3.77
CA VAL A 155 6.69 24.39 2.38
C VAL A 155 6.53 23.14 1.53
N ASP A 156 5.93 23.27 0.36
CA ASP A 156 5.82 22.17 -0.59
C ASP A 156 7.20 21.73 -1.10
N LEU A 157 7.37 20.41 -1.22
CA LEU A 157 8.58 19.78 -1.72
C LEU A 157 8.37 19.33 -3.16
N TYR A 158 9.40 19.49 -4.00
CA TYR A 158 9.35 19.10 -5.41
C TYR A 158 10.57 18.23 -5.73
N ALA A 159 10.36 17.12 -6.42
CA ALA A 159 11.45 16.25 -6.89
C ALA A 159 11.07 15.53 -8.19
N THR A 160 12.08 15.00 -8.87
CA THR A 160 11.91 14.14 -10.04
C THR A 160 12.27 12.71 -9.67
N VAL A 161 11.39 11.77 -9.96
CA VAL A 161 11.57 10.33 -9.76
C VAL A 161 11.80 9.67 -11.10
N ASP A 162 13.08 9.47 -11.44
CA ASP A 162 13.48 8.82 -12.70
C ASP A 162 13.68 7.31 -12.53
N ARG A 163 14.81 6.90 -11.94
CA ARG A 163 15.17 5.49 -11.80
C ARG A 163 15.55 5.14 -10.37
N PRO A 164 14.58 5.03 -9.43
CA PRO A 164 14.85 4.57 -8.08
C PRO A 164 15.70 3.30 -8.06
N ALA A 165 16.60 3.20 -7.07
CA ALA A 165 17.45 2.03 -6.92
C ALA A 165 16.61 0.76 -6.78
N PHE A 166 17.05 -0.33 -7.39
CA PHE A 166 16.45 -1.65 -7.25
C PHE A 166 17.56 -2.70 -7.25
N ASN A 167 17.30 -3.84 -6.61
CA ASN A 167 18.24 -4.95 -6.57
C ASN A 167 18.28 -5.61 -7.95
N ALA A 168 19.15 -5.11 -8.83
CA ALA A 168 19.48 -5.77 -10.07
C ALA A 168 20.19 -7.09 -9.74
N VAL A 169 19.43 -8.19 -9.73
CA VAL A 169 20.02 -9.52 -9.57
C VAL A 169 20.86 -9.79 -10.82
N GLU A 170 22.18 -9.63 -10.68
CA GLU A 170 23.14 -9.99 -11.71
C GLU A 170 23.65 -11.41 -11.45
N MET A 171 23.35 -12.33 -12.35
CA MET A 171 23.97 -13.65 -12.35
C MET A 171 25.35 -13.54 -12.98
N LYS A 172 26.35 -13.10 -12.19
CA LYS A 172 27.71 -12.78 -12.66
C LYS A 172 28.37 -13.89 -13.48
N GLU A 173 28.11 -15.15 -13.14
CA GLU A 173 28.64 -16.32 -13.87
C GLU A 173 28.18 -16.36 -15.34
N TYR A 174 26.98 -15.85 -15.62
CA TYR A 174 26.39 -15.84 -16.96
C TYR A 174 26.40 -14.46 -17.62
N GLY A 175 26.79 -13.41 -16.89
CA GLY A 175 26.71 -12.03 -17.37
C GLY A 175 25.29 -11.56 -17.69
N VAL A 176 24.28 -12.19 -17.06
CA VAL A 176 22.86 -11.90 -17.31
C VAL A 176 22.30 -11.03 -16.18
N ARG A 177 21.63 -9.94 -16.56
CA ARG A 177 20.78 -9.14 -15.67
C ARG A 177 19.37 -9.69 -15.71
N LEU A 178 18.73 -9.88 -14.55
CA LEU A 178 17.34 -10.34 -14.51
C LEU A 178 16.33 -9.21 -14.74
N PHE A 179 16.70 -7.98 -14.39
CA PHE A 179 15.81 -6.82 -14.43
C PHE A 179 16.54 -5.59 -14.97
N GLU A 180 15.81 -4.74 -15.67
CA GLU A 180 16.27 -3.44 -16.17
C GLU A 180 15.12 -2.43 -16.21
N TYR A 181 15.40 -1.16 -16.49
CA TYR A 181 14.35 -0.18 -16.77
C TYR A 181 13.94 -0.25 -18.24
N GLY A 182 12.64 -0.35 -18.51
CA GLY A 182 12.03 -0.37 -19.83
C GLY A 182 10.77 0.50 -19.89
N THR A 183 10.03 0.45 -21.01
CA THR A 183 8.82 1.26 -21.21
C THR A 183 7.57 0.38 -21.40
N PRO A 184 7.17 -0.41 -20.39
CA PRO A 184 6.04 -1.35 -20.54
C PRO A 184 4.68 -0.66 -20.67
N LEU A 185 4.64 0.68 -20.53
CA LEU A 185 3.45 1.48 -20.77
C LEU A 185 3.27 1.84 -22.25
N ASP A 186 4.31 1.68 -23.07
CA ASP A 186 4.26 1.87 -24.52
C ASP A 186 3.79 0.57 -25.18
N ARG A 187 2.66 0.60 -25.88
CA ARG A 187 2.17 -0.56 -26.62
C ARG A 187 2.82 -0.62 -28.00
N SER A 188 2.97 -1.83 -28.52
CA SER A 188 3.48 -2.07 -29.87
C SER A 188 2.64 -1.41 -30.99
N ASP A 189 1.39 -1.05 -30.70
CA ASP A 189 0.50 -0.33 -31.62
C ASP A 189 0.66 1.20 -31.58
N GLY A 190 1.62 1.70 -30.80
CA GLY A 190 1.94 3.13 -30.66
C GLY A 190 1.03 3.88 -29.67
N ARG A 191 0.11 3.20 -28.98
CA ARG A 191 -0.68 3.80 -27.89
C ARG A 191 0.01 3.58 -26.55
N SER A 192 -0.18 4.50 -25.60
CA SER A 192 0.18 4.25 -24.21
C SER A 192 -0.95 3.50 -23.49
N VAL A 193 -0.60 2.76 -22.43
CA VAL A 193 -1.57 2.34 -21.42
C VAL A 193 -2.14 3.60 -20.77
N PRO A 194 -3.47 3.79 -20.69
CA PRO A 194 -4.03 4.96 -20.06
C PRO A 194 -3.71 4.98 -18.56
N LEU A 195 -3.53 6.18 -18.00
CA LEU A 195 -3.33 6.33 -16.56
C LEU A 195 -4.48 5.69 -15.75
N PHE A 196 -5.72 5.92 -16.19
CA PHE A 196 -6.94 5.36 -15.61
C PHE A 196 -7.81 4.67 -16.67
N ASP A 197 -8.41 3.54 -16.29
CA ASP A 197 -9.48 2.88 -17.04
C ASP A 197 -10.76 2.86 -16.17
N GLY A 198 -11.52 3.96 -16.23
CA GLY A 198 -12.57 4.26 -15.26
C GLY A 198 -12.04 4.76 -13.91
N PRO A 199 -12.90 4.90 -12.89
CA PRO A 199 -12.48 5.26 -11.53
C PRO A 199 -11.45 4.26 -10.99
N PRO A 200 -10.45 4.70 -10.19
CA PRO A 200 -9.54 3.79 -9.52
C PRO A 200 -10.30 2.74 -8.72
N THR A 201 -9.92 1.48 -8.84
CA THR A 201 -10.51 0.40 -8.04
C THR A 201 -9.43 -0.47 -7.42
N ARG A 202 -9.76 -1.11 -6.30
CA ARG A 202 -8.86 -2.09 -5.68
C ARG A 202 -8.44 -3.21 -6.66
N ALA A 203 -9.30 -3.61 -7.60
CA ALA A 203 -9.01 -4.68 -8.57
C ALA A 203 -7.92 -4.31 -9.60
N GLN A 204 -7.63 -3.01 -9.77
CA GLN A 204 -6.53 -2.54 -10.61
C GLN A 204 -5.17 -2.68 -9.91
N THR A 205 -5.12 -2.80 -8.58
CA THR A 205 -3.84 -3.05 -7.89
C THR A 205 -3.49 -4.53 -7.91
N MET A 206 -2.28 -4.86 -8.34
CA MET A 206 -1.78 -6.23 -8.33
C MET A 206 -0.27 -6.20 -8.11
N GLN A 207 0.16 -6.81 -7.02
CA GLN A 207 1.57 -6.92 -6.66
C GLN A 207 2.31 -7.82 -7.66
N GLY A 208 3.52 -7.41 -8.08
CA GLY A 208 4.43 -8.25 -8.86
C GLY A 208 5.48 -8.95 -7.99
N GLY A 209 6.72 -8.99 -8.49
CA GLY A 209 7.82 -9.72 -7.87
C GLY A 209 8.53 -9.02 -6.70
N LEU A 210 8.00 -7.89 -6.20
CA LEU A 210 8.59 -7.11 -5.12
C LEU A 210 7.97 -7.50 -3.76
N GLY A 211 8.74 -7.45 -2.68
CA GLY A 211 8.30 -7.73 -1.30
C GLY A 211 7.45 -6.63 -0.66
N ASP A 212 6.75 -5.81 -1.44
CA ASP A 212 6.11 -4.56 -1.01
C ASP A 212 4.59 -4.69 -0.78
N CYS A 213 4.12 -5.90 -0.45
CA CYS A 213 2.69 -6.22 -0.29
C CYS A 213 1.86 -5.19 0.48
N GLY A 214 2.42 -4.56 1.51
CA GLY A 214 1.74 -3.53 2.28
C GLY A 214 1.59 -2.19 1.57
N VAL A 215 2.48 -1.83 0.64
CA VAL A 215 2.30 -0.69 -0.26
C VAL A 215 1.11 -0.96 -1.17
N ILE A 216 1.11 -2.10 -1.87
CA ILE A 216 0.04 -2.48 -2.81
C ILE A 216 -1.32 -2.64 -2.11
N ALA A 217 -1.34 -3.24 -0.92
CA ALA A 217 -2.54 -3.36 -0.11
C ALA A 217 -3.06 -1.97 0.31
N THR A 218 -2.18 -1.04 0.68
CA THR A 218 -2.57 0.34 1.03
C THR A 218 -3.19 1.06 -0.16
N MET A 219 -2.53 1.01 -1.33
CA MET A 219 -3.07 1.62 -2.56
C MET A 219 -4.41 1.01 -2.95
N GLY A 220 -4.53 -0.32 -2.87
CA GLY A 220 -5.79 -1.03 -3.15
C GLY A 220 -6.92 -0.60 -2.21
N ALA A 221 -6.62 -0.51 -0.91
CA ALA A 221 -7.60 -0.10 0.09
C ALA A 221 -8.05 1.36 -0.10
N VAL A 222 -7.14 2.28 -0.39
CA VAL A 222 -7.52 3.66 -0.71
C VAL A 222 -8.36 3.70 -1.99
N ALA A 223 -7.98 2.99 -3.06
CA ALA A 223 -8.79 2.94 -4.28
C ALA A 223 -10.18 2.31 -4.06
N GLY A 224 -10.30 1.35 -3.14
CA GLY A 224 -11.56 0.67 -2.84
C GLY A 224 -12.52 1.47 -1.96
N HIS A 225 -12.01 2.43 -1.17
CA HIS A 225 -12.80 3.19 -0.21
C HIS A 225 -12.88 4.69 -0.52
N LEU A 226 -11.86 5.24 -1.18
CA LEU A 226 -11.67 6.66 -1.47
C LEU A 226 -11.07 6.84 -2.89
N PRO A 227 -11.72 6.32 -3.96
CA PRO A 227 -11.16 6.30 -5.32
C PRO A 227 -10.77 7.68 -5.84
N GLU A 228 -11.51 8.73 -5.47
CA GLU A 228 -11.20 10.12 -5.78
C GLU A 228 -9.86 10.59 -5.22
N THR A 229 -9.41 10.03 -4.09
CA THR A 229 -8.09 10.32 -3.52
C THR A 229 -7.00 9.92 -4.51
N ILE A 230 -7.11 8.74 -5.11
CA ILE A 230 -6.14 8.25 -6.11
C ILE A 230 -6.21 9.09 -7.39
N SER A 231 -7.42 9.39 -7.89
CA SER A 231 -7.60 10.22 -9.08
C SER A 231 -7.00 11.62 -8.92
N ASN A 232 -7.05 12.18 -7.71
CA ASN A 232 -6.52 13.51 -7.43
C ASN A 232 -5.00 13.49 -7.20
N CYS A 233 -4.44 12.37 -6.73
CA CYS A 233 -3.04 12.28 -6.36
C CYS A 233 -2.10 11.96 -7.53
N VAL A 234 -2.60 11.42 -8.66
CA VAL A 234 -1.76 11.15 -9.85
C VAL A 234 -2.37 11.71 -11.12
N LYS A 235 -1.55 12.41 -11.91
CA LYS A 235 -1.94 13.03 -13.18
C LYS A 235 -0.88 12.76 -14.24
N GLU A 236 -1.31 12.62 -15.48
CA GLU A 236 -0.41 12.52 -16.63
C GLU A 236 -0.15 13.92 -17.21
N ASN A 237 1.11 14.21 -17.51
CA ASN A 237 1.55 15.45 -18.13
C ASN A 237 1.57 15.32 -19.66
N ALA A 238 1.54 16.45 -20.36
CA ALA A 238 1.54 16.47 -21.83
C ALA A 238 2.83 15.90 -22.47
N ASP A 239 3.91 15.79 -21.70
CA ASP A 239 5.20 15.25 -22.12
C ASP A 239 5.35 13.73 -21.85
N GLY A 240 4.32 13.08 -21.32
CA GLY A 240 4.32 11.65 -20.97
C GLY A 240 4.94 11.32 -19.62
N THR A 241 5.37 12.32 -18.84
CA THR A 241 5.67 12.14 -17.41
C THR A 241 4.38 12.17 -16.59
N TYR A 242 4.48 11.86 -15.30
CA TYR A 242 3.36 11.90 -14.37
C TYR A 242 3.66 12.84 -13.21
N GLU A 243 2.66 13.56 -12.72
CA GLU A 243 2.71 14.27 -11.46
C GLU A 243 2.05 13.42 -10.39
N VAL A 244 2.77 13.11 -9.31
CA VAL A 244 2.24 12.43 -8.12
C VAL A 244 2.35 13.34 -6.92
N THR A 245 1.26 13.51 -6.19
CA THR A 245 1.19 14.38 -5.00
C THR A 245 0.94 13.54 -3.76
N PHE A 246 1.81 13.67 -2.76
CA PHE A 246 1.62 13.13 -1.42
C PHE A 246 1.45 14.26 -0.42
N HIS A 247 0.56 14.08 0.55
CA HIS A 247 0.50 14.96 1.72
C HIS A 247 1.76 14.77 2.56
N GLN A 248 2.43 15.88 2.91
CA GLN A 248 3.43 15.84 3.96
C GLN A 248 2.75 15.56 5.30
N ILE A 249 3.41 14.76 6.13
CA ILE A 249 2.85 14.33 7.41
C ILE A 249 3.82 14.60 8.55
N LYS A 250 3.27 14.71 9.75
CA LYS A 250 4.02 14.75 11.00
C LYS A 250 3.45 13.71 11.95
N LYS A 251 4.29 13.22 12.84
CA LYS A 251 3.84 12.45 14.00
C LYS A 251 3.64 13.43 15.15
N THR A 252 2.46 13.46 15.78
CA THR A 252 2.14 14.51 16.77
C THR A 252 2.86 14.35 18.10
N ALA A 253 3.37 13.15 18.39
CA ALA A 253 4.07 12.78 19.61
C ALA A 253 4.84 11.46 19.40
N PRO A 254 5.94 11.24 20.14
CA PRO A 254 6.56 9.93 20.24
C PRO A 254 5.58 8.90 20.81
N GLY A 255 5.61 7.68 20.30
CA GLY A 255 4.75 6.60 20.77
C GLY A 255 4.16 5.78 19.64
N ASP A 256 3.81 4.53 19.95
CA ASP A 256 3.33 3.58 18.96
C ASP A 256 1.88 3.85 18.53
N TRP A 257 1.12 4.58 19.35
CA TRP A 257 -0.31 4.86 19.19
C TRP A 257 -0.62 6.22 18.58
N THR A 258 0.40 7.03 18.38
CA THR A 258 0.20 8.41 17.95
C THR A 258 -0.17 8.48 16.48
N PRO A 259 -1.24 9.22 16.11
CA PRO A 259 -1.60 9.39 14.71
C PRO A 259 -0.51 10.13 13.93
N TYR A 260 -0.44 9.80 12.65
CA TYR A 260 0.19 10.62 11.63
C TYR A 260 -0.83 11.63 11.14
N GLU A 261 -0.48 12.91 11.18
CA GLU A 261 -1.34 14.00 10.74
C GLU A 261 -0.76 14.70 9.52
N PRO A 262 -1.59 15.09 8.54
CA PRO A 262 -1.15 15.93 7.44
C PRO A 262 -0.68 17.29 7.96
N THR A 263 0.36 17.85 7.35
CA THR A 263 0.86 19.19 7.70
C THR A 263 0.13 20.31 6.96
N GLY A 264 -0.60 19.97 5.90
CA GLY A 264 -1.19 20.92 4.96
C GLY A 264 -0.31 21.22 3.74
N SER A 265 0.94 20.76 3.73
CA SER A 265 1.84 20.83 2.56
C SER A 265 1.90 19.53 1.78
N PHE A 266 2.51 19.61 0.61
CA PHE A 266 2.61 18.54 -0.35
C PHE A 266 4.05 18.19 -0.71
N THR A 267 4.28 16.94 -1.06
CA THR A 267 5.43 16.47 -1.82
C THR A 267 4.93 16.15 -3.22
N VAL A 268 5.36 16.94 -4.20
CA VAL A 268 5.00 16.83 -5.61
C VAL A 268 6.15 16.20 -6.37
N LEU A 269 5.89 15.05 -6.99
CA LEU A 269 6.89 14.24 -7.68
C LEU A 269 6.58 14.21 -9.17
N THR A 270 7.55 14.60 -9.99
CA THR A 270 7.53 14.33 -11.43
C THR A 270 8.12 12.94 -11.68
N VAL A 271 7.29 11.98 -12.09
CA VAL A 271 7.65 10.57 -12.28
C VAL A 271 7.79 10.28 -13.77
N THR A 272 8.93 9.71 -14.19
CA THR A 272 9.12 9.29 -15.58
C THR A 272 8.38 7.96 -15.88
N PRO A 273 8.02 7.67 -17.14
CA PRO A 273 7.20 6.51 -17.49
C PRO A 273 7.95 5.17 -17.48
N ASP A 274 9.28 5.16 -17.36
CA ASP A 274 10.05 3.92 -17.39
C ASP A 274 9.90 3.11 -16.09
N LEU A 275 9.68 1.82 -16.22
CA LEU A 275 9.44 0.92 -15.09
C LEU A 275 10.46 -0.20 -15.10
N VAL A 276 10.69 -0.81 -13.93
CA VAL A 276 11.52 -2.02 -13.87
C VAL A 276 10.77 -3.14 -14.57
N VAL A 277 11.43 -3.81 -15.50
CA VAL A 277 10.90 -4.92 -16.30
C VAL A 277 11.84 -6.13 -16.22
N PRO A 278 11.33 -7.36 -16.33
CA PRO A 278 12.18 -8.53 -16.56
C PRO A 278 12.97 -8.39 -17.87
N TYR A 279 14.23 -8.79 -17.87
CA TYR A 279 15.09 -8.70 -19.06
C TYR A 279 14.54 -9.45 -20.29
N ASN A 280 13.73 -10.48 -20.06
CA ASN A 280 13.12 -11.31 -21.10
C ASN A 280 11.66 -10.94 -21.42
N ASP A 281 11.09 -9.93 -20.76
CA ASP A 281 9.70 -9.48 -20.96
C ASP A 281 9.58 -7.98 -20.67
N THR A 282 10.00 -7.16 -21.64
CA THR A 282 10.02 -5.69 -21.50
C THR A 282 8.64 -5.05 -21.57
N ASP A 283 7.61 -5.81 -21.94
CA ASP A 283 6.24 -5.32 -22.11
C ASP A 283 5.43 -5.37 -20.81
N ARG A 284 6.03 -5.91 -19.73
CA ARG A 284 5.38 -6.05 -18.42
C ARG A 284 6.27 -5.51 -17.30
N PRO A 285 5.74 -4.65 -16.42
CA PRO A 285 6.51 -4.25 -15.24
C PRO A 285 6.78 -5.48 -14.35
N ALA A 286 7.95 -5.50 -13.73
CA ALA A 286 8.36 -6.55 -12.80
C ALA A 286 7.65 -6.44 -11.44
N TYR A 287 7.26 -5.23 -11.04
CA TYR A 287 6.69 -4.91 -9.72
C TYR A 287 5.18 -4.68 -9.85
N ALA A 288 4.59 -3.60 -9.35
CA ALA A 288 3.16 -3.35 -9.50
C ALA A 288 2.72 -3.51 -10.96
N GLN A 289 1.73 -4.39 -11.16
CA GLN A 289 1.26 -4.75 -12.49
C GLN A 289 0.29 -3.69 -13.03
N VAL A 290 0.28 -3.55 -14.35
CA VAL A 290 -0.78 -2.84 -15.08
C VAL A 290 -1.99 -3.78 -15.19
N SER A 291 -2.76 -3.87 -14.10
CA SER A 291 -3.99 -4.67 -14.05
C SER A 291 -5.21 -3.81 -14.35
N GLY A 292 -6.23 -4.41 -14.99
CA GLY A 292 -7.46 -3.70 -15.35
C GLY A 292 -7.24 -2.53 -16.30
N GLY A 293 -6.20 -2.60 -17.14
CA GLY A 293 -5.95 -1.62 -18.21
C GLY A 293 -5.39 -0.27 -17.78
N ALA A 294 -5.10 -0.06 -16.50
CA ALA A 294 -4.71 1.24 -15.94
C ALA A 294 -3.26 1.27 -15.44
N ALA A 295 -2.52 2.34 -15.75
CA ALA A 295 -1.11 2.50 -15.37
C ALA A 295 -0.89 3.05 -13.95
N TRP A 296 -1.90 3.68 -13.34
CA TRP A 296 -1.75 4.35 -12.03
C TRP A 296 -1.11 3.51 -10.92
N PRO A 297 -1.35 2.18 -10.77
CA PRO A 297 -0.74 1.42 -9.69
C PRO A 297 0.78 1.38 -9.80
N ALA A 298 1.31 1.20 -11.01
CA ALA A 298 2.75 1.14 -11.25
C ALA A 298 3.42 2.50 -11.11
N ILE A 299 2.76 3.58 -11.56
CA ILE A 299 3.25 4.95 -11.37
C ILE A 299 3.29 5.33 -9.89
N LEU A 300 2.25 4.98 -9.13
CA LEU A 300 2.16 5.31 -7.71
C LEU A 300 3.16 4.50 -6.87
N GLU A 301 3.37 3.21 -7.19
CA GLU A 301 4.43 2.39 -6.58
C GLU A 301 5.83 2.99 -6.85
N LYS A 302 6.11 3.40 -8.10
CA LYS A 302 7.37 4.08 -8.45
C LYS A 302 7.55 5.39 -7.68
N ALA A 303 6.48 6.18 -7.51
CA ALA A 303 6.52 7.39 -6.71
C ALA A 303 6.85 7.10 -5.23
N PHE A 304 6.24 6.06 -4.65
CA PHE A 304 6.59 5.61 -3.30
C PHE A 304 8.03 5.11 -3.21
N ALA A 305 8.57 4.47 -4.25
CA ALA A 305 9.96 4.06 -4.30
C ALA A 305 10.89 5.28 -4.28
N GLY A 306 10.60 6.30 -5.10
CA GLY A 306 11.44 7.49 -5.26
C GLY A 306 11.20 8.64 -4.27
N VAL A 307 10.22 8.56 -3.36
CA VAL A 307 9.95 9.65 -2.40
C VAL A 307 11.15 9.96 -1.51
N ASP A 308 12.06 8.99 -1.31
CA ASP A 308 13.29 9.17 -0.55
C ASP A 308 14.30 10.12 -1.23
N GLN A 309 14.16 10.40 -2.52
CA GLN A 309 14.93 11.41 -3.23
C GLN A 309 14.58 12.84 -2.79
N THR A 310 13.50 13.02 -2.02
CA THR A 310 13.14 14.29 -1.39
C THR A 310 13.77 14.46 0.00
N TRP A 311 14.40 13.42 0.54
CA TRP A 311 15.02 13.46 1.87
C TRP A 311 16.39 14.12 1.74
N GLU A 312 16.78 14.92 2.74
CA GLU A 312 18.11 15.55 2.77
C GLU A 312 19.22 14.49 2.62
N GLU A 313 20.17 14.72 1.70
CA GLU A 313 21.31 13.84 1.44
C GLU A 313 22.06 13.52 2.75
N GLY A 314 21.80 12.36 3.35
CA GLY A 314 22.37 12.07 4.68
C GLY A 314 22.07 10.71 5.29
N SER A 315 21.10 9.94 4.79
CA SER A 315 20.86 8.56 5.26
C SER A 315 21.83 7.55 4.64
N LEU A 316 23.13 7.87 4.65
CA LEU A 316 24.18 7.01 4.13
C LEU A 316 24.13 5.64 4.84
N GLY A 317 23.76 4.60 4.08
CA GLY A 317 23.71 3.20 4.53
C GLY A 317 22.32 2.58 4.68
N GLN A 318 21.23 3.31 4.39
CA GLN A 318 19.88 2.73 4.32
C GLN A 318 19.52 2.35 2.88
N ALA A 319 18.77 1.25 2.73
CA ALA A 319 18.17 0.90 1.44
C ALA A 319 17.25 2.04 0.96
N SER A 320 17.28 2.33 -0.34
CA SER A 320 16.45 3.35 -1.01
C SER A 320 15.69 2.75 -2.19
N GLY A 321 14.80 3.52 -2.82
CA GLY A 321 14.07 3.09 -3.99
C GLY A 321 13.21 1.86 -3.75
N TYR A 322 13.18 0.97 -4.74
CA TYR A 322 12.51 -0.33 -4.66
C TYR A 322 13.21 -1.28 -3.69
N GLU A 323 14.52 -1.15 -3.45
CA GLU A 323 15.22 -1.98 -2.45
C GLU A 323 14.64 -1.78 -1.06
N ARG A 324 14.30 -0.52 -0.73
CA ARG A 324 13.61 -0.16 0.52
C ARG A 324 12.22 -0.77 0.59
N LEU A 325 11.43 -0.67 -0.49
CA LEU A 325 10.08 -1.22 -0.53
C LEU A 325 10.07 -2.75 -0.42
N ASN A 326 11.10 -3.41 -0.97
CA ASN A 326 11.26 -4.87 -0.91
C ASN A 326 11.43 -5.42 0.51
N LEU A 327 11.74 -4.58 1.50
CA LEU A 327 11.83 -4.98 2.90
C LEU A 327 10.45 -5.19 3.55
N GLY A 328 9.37 -4.91 2.83
CA GLY A 328 8.00 -4.93 3.33
C GLY A 328 7.67 -3.70 4.17
N THR A 329 6.49 -3.73 4.79
CA THR A 329 5.97 -2.59 5.57
C THR A 329 5.59 -3.02 6.97
N ARG A 330 5.85 -2.16 7.95
CA ARG A 330 5.33 -2.29 9.31
C ARG A 330 3.98 -1.58 9.44
N VAL A 331 3.33 -1.78 10.58
CA VAL A 331 2.00 -1.20 10.87
C VAL A 331 1.99 0.33 10.81
N ASP A 332 3.08 0.95 11.25
CA ASP A 332 3.30 2.40 11.25
C ASP A 332 3.64 2.95 9.87
N ASN A 333 4.41 2.21 9.04
CA ASN A 333 4.63 2.59 7.65
C ASN A 333 3.31 2.69 6.88
N ARG A 334 2.38 1.74 7.12
CA ARG A 334 1.05 1.76 6.50
C ARG A 334 0.20 2.94 6.95
N ALA A 335 0.28 3.32 8.23
CA ALA A 335 -0.43 4.50 8.73
C ALA A 335 0.10 5.77 8.06
N MET A 336 1.42 5.91 7.98
CA MET A 336 2.07 6.98 7.25
C MET A 336 1.60 7.04 5.78
N MET A 337 1.61 5.91 5.07
CA MET A 337 1.18 5.88 3.66
C MET A 337 -0.31 6.25 3.50
N LEU A 338 -1.19 5.80 4.39
CA LEU A 338 -2.59 6.23 4.39
C LEU A 338 -2.70 7.75 4.55
N ALA A 339 -2.03 8.33 5.55
CA ALA A 339 -2.08 9.78 5.75
C ALA A 339 -1.47 10.57 4.57
N GLN A 340 -0.40 10.06 3.96
CA GLN A 340 0.23 10.65 2.77
C GLN A 340 -0.69 10.63 1.55
N LEU A 341 -1.44 9.54 1.35
CA LEU A 341 -2.38 9.43 0.22
C LEU A 341 -3.65 10.24 0.46
N THR A 342 -4.25 10.10 1.64
CA THR A 342 -5.62 10.60 1.88
C THR A 342 -5.67 12.01 2.46
N GLY A 343 -4.54 12.54 2.95
CA GLY A 343 -4.55 13.81 3.68
C GLY A 343 -5.42 13.79 4.93
N ARG A 344 -5.65 12.60 5.50
CA ARG A 344 -6.43 12.40 6.72
C ARG A 344 -5.53 11.83 7.82
N PRO A 345 -5.82 12.11 9.10
CA PRO A 345 -5.12 11.46 10.19
C PRO A 345 -5.20 9.94 10.05
N ALA A 346 -4.06 9.26 10.22
CA ALA A 346 -3.98 7.80 10.14
C ALA A 346 -3.24 7.25 11.34
N TYR A 347 -3.68 6.10 11.83
CA TYR A 347 -3.16 5.51 13.06
C TYR A 347 -3.29 4.00 13.03
N THR A 348 -2.86 3.40 14.13
CA THR A 348 -2.95 1.96 14.35
C THR A 348 -3.81 1.70 15.57
N GLU A 349 -4.63 0.66 15.51
CA GLU A 349 -5.51 0.21 16.58
C GLU A 349 -5.12 -1.22 16.99
N ASP A 350 -5.30 -1.55 18.27
CA ASP A 350 -5.14 -2.93 18.75
C ASP A 350 -6.28 -3.80 18.21
N VAL A 351 -5.96 -5.02 17.84
CA VAL A 351 -6.95 -6.09 17.69
C VAL A 351 -7.38 -6.47 19.11
N PRO A 352 -8.68 -6.34 19.47
CA PRO A 352 -9.13 -6.61 20.84
C PRO A 352 -8.76 -8.03 21.27
N SER A 353 -8.10 -8.14 22.43
CA SER A 353 -7.66 -9.43 23.00
C SER A 353 -8.37 -9.80 24.29
N GLN A 354 -9.11 -8.87 24.88
CA GLN A 354 -9.78 -9.02 26.18
C GLN A 354 -11.22 -8.52 26.12
N PHE A 355 -12.02 -8.91 27.10
CA PHE A 355 -13.32 -8.30 27.32
C PHE A 355 -13.13 -6.83 27.70
N ASP A 356 -14.01 -5.96 27.22
CA ASP A 356 -14.03 -4.57 27.65
C ASP A 356 -14.72 -4.43 29.02
N MET A 357 -14.82 -3.18 29.52
CA MET A 357 -15.42 -2.91 30.82
C MET A 357 -16.93 -3.23 30.88
N ASP A 358 -17.59 -3.31 29.73
CA ASP A 358 -19.01 -3.65 29.60
C ASP A 358 -19.24 -5.17 29.41
N GLY A 359 -18.17 -5.96 29.42
CA GLY A 359 -18.22 -7.41 29.25
C GLY A 359 -18.48 -7.84 27.80
N VAL A 360 -18.24 -6.99 26.82
CA VAL A 360 -18.31 -7.34 25.41
C VAL A 360 -17.09 -8.19 25.07
N SER A 361 -17.31 -9.35 24.46
CA SER A 361 -16.21 -10.22 24.03
C SER A 361 -15.32 -9.55 22.99
N PRO A 362 -14.02 -9.84 22.94
CA PRO A 362 -13.12 -9.29 21.94
C PRO A 362 -13.50 -9.65 20.49
N ASP A 363 -14.19 -10.78 20.26
CA ASP A 363 -14.75 -11.14 18.94
C ASP A 363 -15.80 -10.10 18.50
N ARG A 364 -16.72 -9.76 19.40
CA ARG A 364 -17.80 -8.79 19.13
C ARG A 364 -17.28 -7.36 19.02
N GLN A 365 -16.29 -6.98 19.83
CA GLN A 365 -15.62 -5.67 19.72
C GLN A 365 -14.97 -5.52 18.34
N LEU A 366 -14.20 -6.52 17.90
CA LEU A 366 -13.52 -6.50 16.59
C LEU A 366 -14.51 -6.36 15.43
N LEU A 367 -15.59 -7.16 15.44
CA LEU A 367 -16.60 -7.11 14.36
C LEU A 367 -17.36 -5.78 14.35
N ALA A 368 -17.64 -5.20 15.52
CA ALA A 368 -18.26 -3.88 15.61
C ALA A 368 -17.32 -2.80 15.05
N ALA A 369 -16.08 -2.76 15.52
CA ALA A 369 -15.08 -1.81 15.04
C ALA A 369 -14.88 -1.89 13.53
N PHE A 370 -14.75 -3.10 12.96
CA PHE A 370 -14.57 -3.25 11.52
C PHE A 370 -15.79 -2.79 10.71
N ARG A 371 -17.01 -3.09 11.16
CA ARG A 371 -18.22 -2.58 10.50
C ARG A 371 -18.27 -1.06 10.54
N ASP A 372 -18.06 -0.46 11.71
CA ASP A 372 -18.10 1.00 11.87
C ASP A 372 -17.08 1.70 10.95
N LYS A 373 -15.86 1.16 10.81
CA LYS A 373 -14.85 1.70 9.90
C LYS A 373 -15.22 1.50 8.44
N LEU A 374 -15.68 0.31 8.04
CA LEU A 374 -16.06 0.02 6.66
C LEU A 374 -17.25 0.88 6.22
N ASP A 375 -18.26 1.05 7.08
CA ASP A 375 -19.43 1.90 6.84
C ASP A 375 -19.03 3.38 6.70
N ALA A 376 -17.97 3.81 7.38
CA ALA A 376 -17.37 5.13 7.25
C ALA A 376 -16.40 5.27 6.06
N ASN A 377 -16.31 4.26 5.19
CA ASN A 377 -15.33 4.20 4.09
C ASN A 377 -13.88 4.38 4.56
N CYS A 378 -13.53 3.86 5.74
CA CYS A 378 -12.17 3.85 6.24
C CYS A 378 -11.48 2.54 5.84
N PRO A 379 -10.36 2.58 5.08
CA PRO A 379 -9.58 1.40 4.77
C PRO A 379 -8.99 0.76 6.04
N ILE A 380 -9.00 -0.57 6.09
CA ILE A 380 -8.45 -1.36 7.21
C ILE A 380 -7.37 -2.29 6.68
N LEU A 381 -6.14 -2.14 7.17
CA LEU A 381 -4.98 -2.94 6.74
C LEU A 381 -4.43 -3.76 7.91
N ILE A 382 -4.17 -5.05 7.67
CA ILE A 382 -3.69 -5.98 8.69
C ILE A 382 -2.56 -6.87 8.16
N GLY A 383 -1.53 -7.09 8.96
CA GLY A 383 -0.42 -7.99 8.61
C GLY A 383 -0.65 -9.36 9.23
N ALA A 384 -0.55 -10.43 8.43
CA ALA A 384 -0.56 -11.80 8.94
C ALA A 384 0.67 -12.03 9.82
N LYS A 385 0.55 -12.92 10.82
CA LYS A 385 1.67 -13.29 11.68
C LYS A 385 2.79 -13.88 10.83
N ASP A 386 4.03 -13.62 11.25
CA ASP A 386 5.16 -14.40 10.79
C ASP A 386 5.08 -15.79 11.41
N VAL A 387 5.35 -16.81 10.61
CA VAL A 387 5.32 -18.21 11.02
C VAL A 387 6.71 -18.76 10.74
N LYS A 388 7.37 -19.28 11.77
CA LYS A 388 8.70 -19.85 11.57
C LYS A 388 8.59 -21.03 10.60
N SER A 389 9.64 -21.30 9.83
CA SER A 389 9.66 -22.43 8.87
C SER A 389 9.42 -23.82 9.49
N THR A 390 9.46 -23.91 10.83
CA THR A 390 9.21 -25.14 11.61
C THR A 390 7.78 -25.23 12.14
N GLU A 391 6.99 -24.16 12.02
CA GLU A 391 5.61 -24.08 12.50
C GLU A 391 4.64 -24.43 11.38
N LYS A 392 3.42 -24.81 11.77
CA LYS A 392 2.36 -25.13 10.81
C LYS A 392 2.03 -23.87 10.00
N PRO A 393 1.90 -23.96 8.66
CA PRO A 393 1.40 -22.85 7.84
C PRO A 393 0.07 -22.31 8.37
N LEU A 394 -0.19 -21.03 8.09
CA LEU A 394 -1.49 -20.44 8.41
C LEU A 394 -2.59 -21.15 7.60
N ASP A 395 -3.73 -21.39 8.25
CA ASP A 395 -4.91 -21.95 7.59
C ASP A 395 -5.61 -20.89 6.71
N HIS A 396 -6.55 -21.31 5.85
CA HIS A 396 -7.39 -20.44 5.00
C HIS A 396 -6.63 -19.66 3.91
N ASP A 397 -5.64 -20.28 3.29
CA ASP A 397 -4.84 -19.70 2.19
C ASP A 397 -4.16 -18.37 2.56
N LEU A 398 -3.87 -18.20 3.85
CA LEU A 398 -3.11 -17.08 4.36
C LEU A 398 -1.61 -17.28 4.11
N VAL A 399 -0.96 -16.20 3.68
CA VAL A 399 0.49 -16.12 3.51
C VAL A 399 1.06 -15.45 4.76
N ALA A 400 2.01 -16.13 5.41
CA ALA A 400 2.70 -15.58 6.57
C ALA A 400 3.48 -14.31 6.19
N ALA A 401 3.63 -13.39 7.15
CA ALA A 401 4.32 -12.11 6.96
C ALA A 401 3.81 -11.28 5.75
N HIS A 402 2.53 -11.45 5.39
CA HIS A 402 1.89 -10.76 4.26
C HIS A 402 0.83 -9.77 4.74
N VAL A 403 0.59 -8.69 3.98
CA VAL A 403 -0.41 -7.67 4.33
C VAL A 403 -1.69 -7.85 3.53
N TYR A 404 -2.83 -7.70 4.20
CA TYR A 404 -4.17 -7.81 3.63
C TYR A 404 -4.99 -6.55 3.90
N GLU A 405 -5.93 -6.27 2.99
CA GLU A 405 -7.04 -5.32 3.19
C GLU A 405 -8.26 -6.08 3.75
N VAL A 406 -8.91 -5.56 4.79
CA VAL A 406 -10.25 -6.02 5.17
C VAL A 406 -11.27 -5.33 4.29
N THR A 407 -12.04 -6.10 3.53
CA THR A 407 -12.97 -5.57 2.52
C THR A 407 -14.44 -5.63 2.96
N GLY A 408 -14.74 -6.37 4.02
CA GLY A 408 -16.12 -6.58 4.45
C GLY A 408 -16.24 -7.40 5.73
N VAL A 409 -17.39 -7.26 6.40
CA VAL A 409 -17.86 -8.19 7.43
C VAL A 409 -19.27 -8.61 7.04
N ASP A 410 -19.47 -9.90 6.73
CA ASP A 410 -20.77 -10.40 6.30
C ASP A 410 -21.79 -10.53 7.45
N ASP A 411 -23.04 -10.84 7.10
CA ASP A 411 -24.16 -11.03 8.03
C ASP A 411 -23.92 -12.17 9.02
N ARG A 412 -23.03 -13.11 8.67
CA ARG A 412 -22.63 -14.22 9.55
C ARG A 412 -21.47 -13.82 10.47
N GLY A 413 -21.01 -12.58 10.40
CA GLY A 413 -19.87 -12.07 11.17
C GLY A 413 -18.54 -12.63 10.69
N ARG A 414 -18.43 -13.00 9.41
CA ARG A 414 -17.15 -13.40 8.81
C ARG A 414 -16.47 -12.21 8.15
N ILE A 415 -15.17 -12.10 8.36
CA ILE A 415 -14.30 -11.03 7.89
C ILE A 415 -13.75 -11.44 6.52
N HIS A 416 -13.97 -10.60 5.51
CA HIS A 416 -13.51 -10.80 4.14
C HIS A 416 -12.20 -10.06 3.92
N LEU A 417 -11.22 -10.74 3.32
CA LEU A 417 -9.88 -10.21 3.11
C LEU A 417 -9.54 -10.17 1.63
N ARG A 418 -8.77 -9.17 1.24
CA ARG A 418 -8.16 -9.08 -0.09
C ARG A 418 -6.65 -9.23 0.01
N ASN A 419 -6.14 -10.18 -0.76
CA ASN A 419 -4.72 -10.36 -1.02
C ASN A 419 -4.25 -9.32 -2.06
N PRO A 420 -3.19 -8.50 -1.79
CA PRO A 420 -2.67 -7.51 -2.74
C PRO A 420 -2.08 -8.08 -4.03
N GLN A 421 -1.81 -9.39 -4.10
CA GLN A 421 -1.50 -10.08 -5.36
C GLN A 421 -2.72 -10.18 -6.30
N ASN A 422 -3.89 -9.73 -5.84
CA ASN A 422 -5.15 -9.74 -6.58
C ASN A 422 -5.58 -11.13 -7.09
N MET A 423 -5.10 -12.16 -6.41
CA MET A 423 -5.40 -13.57 -6.63
C MET A 423 -5.34 -14.29 -5.27
N ASN A 424 -5.90 -15.50 -5.20
CA ASN A 424 -5.85 -16.33 -3.99
C ASN A 424 -6.28 -15.54 -2.74
N HIS A 425 -7.46 -14.94 -2.79
CA HIS A 425 -8.02 -14.27 -1.63
C HIS A 425 -8.35 -15.32 -0.56
N PRO A 426 -8.01 -15.07 0.73
CA PRO A 426 -8.32 -15.99 1.81
C PRO A 426 -9.82 -16.26 1.92
N ASP A 427 -10.18 -17.46 2.38
CA ASP A 427 -11.55 -17.74 2.80
C ASP A 427 -12.01 -16.75 3.89
N PRO A 428 -13.31 -16.36 3.92
CA PRO A 428 -13.82 -15.49 4.98
C PRO A 428 -13.63 -16.11 6.37
N LEU A 429 -13.05 -15.33 7.28
CA LEU A 429 -12.63 -15.78 8.60
C LEU A 429 -13.65 -15.42 9.68
N THR A 430 -13.85 -16.27 10.68
CA THR A 430 -14.47 -15.82 11.94
C THR A 430 -13.56 -14.83 12.67
N ALA A 431 -14.13 -14.01 13.56
CA ALA A 431 -13.35 -13.09 14.40
C ALA A 431 -12.21 -13.80 15.17
N ARG A 432 -12.47 -15.00 15.70
CA ARG A 432 -11.46 -15.80 16.39
C ARG A 432 -10.32 -16.21 15.48
N GLN A 433 -10.62 -16.81 14.32
CA GLN A 433 -9.62 -17.19 13.33
C GLN A 433 -8.77 -15.98 12.90
N PHE A 434 -9.41 -14.82 12.70
CA PHE A 434 -8.70 -13.59 12.40
C PHE A 434 -7.69 -13.23 13.51
N ARG A 435 -8.11 -13.16 14.78
CA ARG A 435 -7.16 -12.82 15.86
C ARG A 435 -6.03 -13.84 16.02
N ASP A 436 -6.30 -15.10 15.73
CA ASP A 436 -5.32 -16.17 15.85
C ASP A 436 -4.27 -16.10 14.73
N SER A 437 -4.64 -15.59 13.54
CA SER A 437 -3.75 -15.53 12.37
C SER A 437 -3.04 -14.19 12.14
N PHE A 438 -3.55 -13.08 12.70
CA PHE A 438 -3.07 -11.74 12.38
C PHE A 438 -2.30 -11.06 13.51
N ALA A 439 -1.42 -10.12 13.16
CA ALA A 439 -0.72 -9.28 14.12
C ALA A 439 -1.70 -8.58 15.06
N GLY A 440 -1.24 -8.25 16.27
CA GLY A 440 -2.09 -7.64 17.30
C GLY A 440 -2.57 -6.22 17.00
N ARG A 441 -2.23 -5.64 15.84
CA ARG A 441 -2.58 -4.26 15.46
C ARG A 441 -2.94 -4.15 13.98
N TYR A 442 -3.97 -3.36 13.70
CA TYR A 442 -4.37 -2.97 12.34
C TYR A 442 -4.17 -1.48 12.12
N THR A 443 -4.19 -1.06 10.86
CA THR A 443 -3.98 0.32 10.44
C THR A 443 -5.26 0.85 9.79
N THR A 444 -5.67 2.08 10.11
CA THR A 444 -6.84 2.77 9.54
C THR A 444 -6.63 4.30 9.53
N ILE A 445 -7.56 5.02 8.91
CA ILE A 445 -7.72 6.48 9.03
C ILE A 445 -8.78 6.86 10.06
N GLY A 446 -8.71 8.12 10.51
CA GLY A 446 -9.62 8.77 11.47
C GLY A 446 -10.64 9.70 10.87
#